data_AF-A0A352Y0F6-F1
#
_entry.id   AF-A0A352Y0F6-F1
#
_cell.length_a   1.000
_cell.length_b   1.000
_cell.length_c   1.000
_cell.angle_alpha   90.00
_cell.angle_beta   90.00
_cell.angle_gamma   90.00
#
_symmetry.space_group_name_H-M   'P 1'
#
loop_
_entity.id
_entity.type
_entity.pdbx_description
1 polymer ?
#
loop_
_entity_poly.entity_id
_entity_poly.type
_entity_poly.pdbx_seq_one_letter_code
_entity_poly.pdbx_strand_id
1 'polypeptide(L)'
;MAFDVAQLMKMSQAQLDELFRNSPAGNIPRGEGEGTVIIDPGTELTNIVAKFAHIFAWQGKVFDPESGELCNKILPPGIKAIIASVYKDKSRFDERECIVIDYSKTSLVAHWIRDEIREVAPALYLGIVYWDEDKLINFALAFPEA
;
A
#
# COMPACT_ATOMS: atom_id res chain seq x y z
N MET A 1 12.65 12.54 14.50
CA MET A 1 11.19 12.69 14.57
C MET A 1 10.63 11.53 13.78
N ALA A 2 9.88 10.64 14.42
CA ALA A 2 9.22 9.54 13.70
C ALA A 2 8.02 10.13 12.95
N PHE A 3 7.89 9.83 11.65
CA PHE A 3 6.67 10.14 10.93
C PHE A 3 5.54 9.27 11.47
N ASP A 4 4.33 9.82 11.56
CA ASP A 4 3.11 9.07 11.86
C ASP A 4 2.09 9.21 10.72
N VAL A 5 1.06 8.35 10.72
CA VAL A 5 0.01 8.36 9.69
C VAL A 5 -0.70 9.72 9.63
N ALA A 6 -0.90 10.38 10.77
CA ALA A 6 -1.59 11.67 10.84
C ALA A 6 -0.79 12.80 10.17
N GLN A 7 0.53 12.75 10.22
CA GLN A 7 1.41 13.67 9.50
C GLN A 7 1.36 13.41 8.00
N LEU A 8 1.41 12.14 7.57
CA LEU A 8 1.30 11.79 6.15
C LEU A 8 -0.02 12.28 5.54
N MET A 9 -1.14 12.15 6.26
CA MET A 9 -2.45 12.65 5.81
C MET A 9 -2.52 14.19 5.67
N LYS A 10 -1.63 14.93 6.32
CA LYS A 10 -1.56 16.40 6.23
C LYS A 10 -0.60 16.89 5.14
N MET A 11 0.18 15.99 4.55
CA MET A 11 1.11 16.32 3.49
C MET A 11 0.37 16.48 2.16
N SER A 12 0.81 17.45 1.37
CA SER A 12 0.40 17.56 -0.04
C SER A 12 0.94 16.39 -0.86
N GLN A 13 0.34 16.13 -2.01
CA GLN A 13 0.80 15.10 -2.94
C GLN A 13 2.29 15.23 -3.29
N ALA A 14 2.77 16.45 -3.52
CA ALA A 14 4.19 16.71 -3.82
C ALA A 14 5.12 16.36 -2.65
N GLN A 15 4.68 16.57 -1.40
CA GLN A 15 5.45 16.21 -0.22
C GLN A 15 5.50 14.69 -0.01
N LEU A 16 4.38 13.99 -0.25
CA LEU A 16 4.35 12.52 -0.20
C LEU A 16 5.25 11.92 -1.27
N ASP A 17 5.27 12.51 -2.46
CA ASP A 17 6.09 12.08 -3.58
C ASP A 17 7.59 12.26 -3.31
N GLU A 18 7.95 13.42 -2.75
CA GLU A 18 9.32 13.68 -2.31
C GLU A 18 9.74 12.74 -1.18
N LEU A 19 8.85 12.49 -0.21
CA LEU A 19 9.11 11.57 0.89
C LEU A 19 9.31 10.15 0.37
N PHE A 20 8.41 9.65 -0.49
CA PHE A 20 8.54 8.33 -1.11
C PHE A 20 9.84 8.19 -1.90
N ARG A 21 10.21 9.20 -2.68
CA ARG A 21 11.45 9.20 -3.47
C ARG A 21 12.71 9.15 -2.60
N ASN A 22 12.68 9.85 -1.46
CA ASN A 22 13.82 9.93 -0.55
C ASN A 22 13.89 8.76 0.45
N SER A 23 12.82 7.98 0.55
CA SER A 23 12.77 6.79 1.40
C SER A 23 13.42 5.56 0.76
N PRO A 24 14.07 4.70 1.57
CA PRO A 24 14.51 3.38 1.11
C PRO A 24 13.32 2.43 0.94
N ALA A 25 13.51 1.33 0.18
CA ALA A 25 12.54 0.24 0.13
C ALA A 25 12.21 -0.31 1.52
N GLY A 26 13.22 -0.40 2.39
CA GLY A 26 13.10 -1.03 3.70
C GLY A 26 13.11 -2.56 3.63
N ASN A 27 12.67 -3.19 4.70
CA ASN A 27 12.42 -4.63 4.73
C ASN A 27 10.97 -4.93 4.34
N ILE A 28 10.71 -6.14 3.83
CA ILE A 28 9.32 -6.57 3.64
C ILE A 28 8.70 -6.64 5.04
N PRO A 29 7.60 -5.90 5.30
CA PRO A 29 6.98 -5.90 6.61
C PRO A 29 6.47 -7.30 6.96
N ARG A 30 6.30 -7.56 8.25
CA ARG A 30 5.84 -8.85 8.77
C ARG A 30 4.67 -8.65 9.71
N GLY A 31 3.67 -9.51 9.60
CA GLY A 31 2.52 -9.51 10.49
C GLY A 31 1.39 -8.62 9.98
N GLU A 32 0.48 -8.27 10.90
CA GLU A 32 -0.74 -7.54 10.58
C GLU A 32 -0.49 -6.03 10.59
N GLY A 33 -0.74 -5.37 9.46
CA GLY A 33 -0.63 -3.93 9.31
C GLY A 33 -1.99 -3.25 9.11
N GLU A 34 -2.10 -2.03 9.64
CA GLU A 34 -3.21 -1.10 9.43
C GLU A 34 -2.93 -0.21 8.21
N GLY A 35 -3.81 -0.29 7.21
CA GLY A 35 -3.78 0.57 6.03
C GLY A 35 -4.61 1.83 6.22
N THR A 36 -4.08 2.98 5.81
CA THR A 36 -4.81 4.26 5.79
C THR A 36 -4.66 4.91 4.42
N VAL A 37 -5.78 5.22 3.75
CA VAL A 37 -5.75 5.88 2.44
C VAL A 37 -5.44 7.35 2.64
N ILE A 38 -4.46 7.87 1.91
CA ILE A 38 -4.13 9.30 1.90
C ILE A 38 -4.68 9.89 0.61
N ILE A 39 -5.78 10.63 0.73
CA ILE A 39 -6.46 11.27 -0.39
C ILE A 39 -6.18 12.76 -0.32
N ASP A 40 -5.72 13.35 -1.42
CA ASP A 40 -5.61 14.80 -1.52
C ASP A 40 -7.03 15.40 -1.36
N PRO A 41 -7.25 16.31 -0.39
CA PRO A 41 -8.54 16.95 -0.14
C PRO A 41 -9.15 17.66 -1.37
N GLY A 42 -8.40 17.86 -2.46
CA GLY A 42 -8.91 18.40 -3.73
C GLY A 42 -9.48 17.39 -4.73
N THR A 43 -9.37 16.07 -4.49
CA THR A 43 -9.76 15.03 -5.46
C THR A 43 -11.24 14.65 -5.31
N GLU A 44 -11.99 14.46 -6.40
CA GLU A 44 -13.39 14.01 -6.35
C GLU A 44 -13.49 12.61 -5.70
N LEU A 45 -13.72 12.59 -4.38
CA LEU A 45 -13.62 11.43 -3.50
C LEU A 45 -14.54 10.26 -3.90
N THR A 46 -15.68 10.54 -4.51
CA THR A 46 -16.81 9.58 -4.50
C THR A 46 -16.54 8.33 -5.34
N ASN A 47 -15.93 8.47 -6.52
CA ASN A 47 -15.71 7.34 -7.44
C ASN A 47 -14.42 6.57 -7.15
N ILE A 48 -13.39 7.29 -6.71
CA ILE A 48 -12.10 6.72 -6.31
C ILE A 48 -12.34 5.87 -5.08
N VAL A 49 -12.82 6.45 -3.97
CA VAL A 49 -13.01 5.75 -2.69
C VAL A 49 -13.92 4.53 -2.83
N ALA A 50 -15.00 4.60 -3.60
CA ALA A 50 -15.89 3.45 -3.81
C ALA A 50 -15.20 2.28 -4.53
N LYS A 51 -14.37 2.55 -5.55
CA LYS A 51 -13.57 1.52 -6.21
C LYS A 51 -12.51 0.94 -5.27
N PHE A 52 -11.88 1.77 -4.45
CA PHE A 52 -10.88 1.31 -3.48
C PHE A 52 -11.51 0.55 -2.31
N ALA A 53 -12.67 0.93 -1.80
CA ALA A 53 -13.31 0.28 -0.64
C ALA A 53 -13.60 -1.21 -0.87
N HIS A 54 -13.93 -1.60 -2.11
CA HIS A 54 -14.18 -3.00 -2.45
C HIS A 54 -12.91 -3.85 -2.61
N ILE A 55 -11.81 -3.23 -3.04
CA ILE A 55 -10.53 -3.91 -3.29
C ILE A 55 -9.67 -3.93 -2.03
N PHE A 56 -9.73 -2.83 -1.29
CA PHE A 56 -8.98 -2.51 -0.09
C PHE A 56 -9.89 -2.48 1.13
N ALA A 57 -10.89 -3.36 1.22
CA ALA A 57 -11.58 -3.61 2.49
C ALA A 57 -10.54 -4.17 3.49
N TRP A 58 -9.83 -3.26 4.14
CA TRP A 58 -8.71 -3.50 5.03
C TRP A 58 -9.25 -3.91 6.39
N GLN A 59 -9.57 -5.20 6.56
CA GLN A 59 -9.71 -5.77 7.91
C GLN A 59 -8.38 -6.35 8.43
N GLY A 60 -7.25 -5.87 7.89
CA GLY A 60 -5.89 -6.29 8.24
C GLY A 60 -5.17 -6.89 7.04
N LYS A 61 -4.04 -6.28 6.64
CA LYS A 61 -3.11 -6.89 5.68
C LYS A 61 -2.08 -7.69 6.47
N VAL A 62 -2.05 -9.01 6.30
CA VAL A 62 -1.01 -9.85 6.89
C VAL A 62 0.08 -10.07 5.86
N PHE A 63 1.29 -9.58 6.15
CA PHE A 63 2.45 -9.80 5.32
C PHE A 63 3.27 -10.97 5.86
N ASP A 64 3.57 -11.91 4.97
CA ASP A 64 4.46 -13.02 5.24
C ASP A 64 5.70 -12.92 4.34
N PRO A 65 6.84 -12.45 4.87
CA PRO A 65 8.08 -12.35 4.12
C PRO A 65 8.68 -13.71 3.76
N GLU A 66 8.29 -14.81 4.43
CA GLU A 66 8.83 -16.15 4.15
C GLU A 66 8.23 -16.74 2.88
N SER A 67 6.92 -16.55 2.68
CA SER A 67 6.23 -16.93 1.44
C SER A 67 6.34 -15.86 0.35
N GLY A 68 6.68 -14.62 0.71
CA GLY A 68 6.66 -13.48 -0.21
C GLY A 68 5.22 -13.15 -0.62
N GLU A 69 4.27 -13.33 0.29
CA GLU A 69 2.85 -13.17 0.03
C GLU A 69 2.20 -12.22 1.04
N LEU A 70 1.23 -11.46 0.54
CA LEU A 70 0.33 -10.63 1.34
C LEU A 70 -1.05 -11.26 1.31
N CYS A 71 -1.58 -11.52 2.49
CA CYS A 71 -2.95 -11.98 2.67
C CYS A 71 -3.79 -10.83 3.23
N ASN A 72 -4.68 -10.27 2.42
CA ASN A 72 -5.68 -9.33 2.93
C ASN A 72 -6.82 -10.12 3.57
N LYS A 73 -7.09 -9.88 4.86
CA LYS A 73 -8.28 -10.39 5.54
C LYS A 73 -9.43 -9.46 5.15
N ILE A 74 -10.33 -9.94 4.29
CA ILE A 74 -11.42 -9.11 3.74
C ILE A 74 -12.81 -9.66 4.08
N LEU A 75 -12.91 -10.85 4.66
CA LEU A 75 -14.15 -11.61 4.61
C LEU A 75 -14.61 -12.16 5.98
N PRO A 76 -15.94 -12.19 6.22
CA PRO A 76 -16.57 -12.93 7.32
C PRO A 76 -16.20 -14.43 7.27
N PRO A 77 -16.46 -15.21 8.34
CA PRO A 77 -16.01 -16.61 8.42
C PRO A 77 -16.45 -17.42 7.19
N GLY A 78 -15.48 -17.81 6.35
CA GLY A 78 -15.67 -18.81 5.28
C GLY A 78 -15.26 -18.45 3.86
N ILE A 79 -14.73 -17.25 3.54
CA ILE A 79 -14.38 -16.91 2.14
C ILE A 79 -12.95 -16.30 2.00
N LYS A 80 -12.36 -16.62 0.85
CA LYS A 80 -10.95 -16.54 0.40
C LYS A 80 -10.18 -15.26 0.75
N ALA A 81 -9.03 -15.43 1.41
CA ALA A 81 -7.97 -14.43 1.53
C ALA A 81 -7.50 -13.96 0.14
N ILE A 82 -7.36 -12.64 -0.05
CA ILE A 82 -6.71 -12.11 -1.25
C ILE A 82 -5.20 -12.26 -1.05
N ILE A 83 -4.60 -13.16 -1.81
CA ILE A 83 -3.16 -13.40 -1.87
C ILE A 83 -2.56 -12.51 -2.95
N ALA A 84 -1.67 -11.61 -2.58
CA ALA A 84 -0.84 -10.83 -3.49
C ALA A 84 0.63 -11.25 -3.32
N SER A 85 1.41 -11.20 -4.40
CA SER A 85 2.85 -11.47 -4.32
C SER A 85 3.58 -10.20 -3.87
N VAL A 86 4.47 -10.32 -2.90
CA VAL A 86 5.27 -9.24 -2.35
C VAL A 86 6.74 -9.50 -2.67
N TYR A 87 7.37 -8.58 -3.37
CA TYR A 87 8.76 -8.70 -3.77
C TYR A 87 9.40 -7.32 -3.91
N LYS A 88 10.74 -7.26 -3.91
CA LYS A 88 11.46 -6.03 -4.19
C LYS A 88 11.70 -5.89 -5.69
N ASP A 89 11.41 -4.73 -6.24
CA ASP A 89 11.61 -4.41 -7.65
C ASP A 89 11.79 -2.90 -7.82
N LYS A 90 12.01 -2.45 -9.05
CA LYS A 90 12.09 -1.02 -9.36
C LYS A 90 10.70 -0.39 -9.31
N SER A 91 10.63 0.77 -8.68
CA SER A 91 9.44 1.61 -8.64
C SER A 91 9.14 2.18 -10.01
N ARG A 92 7.86 2.18 -10.41
CA ARG A 92 7.38 2.92 -11.58
C ARG A 92 7.45 4.44 -11.37
N PHE A 93 7.56 4.90 -10.13
CA PHE A 93 7.60 6.31 -9.78
C PHE A 93 8.96 6.98 -10.04
N ASP A 94 10.06 6.31 -9.68
CA ASP A 94 11.39 6.89 -9.70
C ASP A 94 12.52 5.90 -10.06
N GLU A 95 12.15 4.70 -10.53
CA GLU A 95 13.07 3.62 -10.93
C GLU A 95 13.99 3.09 -9.82
N ARG A 96 13.80 3.54 -8.58
CA ARG A 96 14.56 3.06 -7.40
C ARG A 96 13.88 1.84 -6.78
N GLU A 97 14.64 1.10 -5.98
CA GLU A 97 14.11 -0.08 -5.27
C GLU A 97 12.90 0.28 -4.40
N CYS A 98 11.81 -0.47 -4.54
CA CYS A 98 10.63 -0.44 -3.68
C CYS A 98 10.14 -1.87 -3.43
N ILE A 99 9.23 -2.01 -2.48
CA ILE A 99 8.51 -3.26 -2.27
C ILE A 99 7.23 -3.18 -3.11
N VAL A 100 7.09 -4.09 -4.05
CA VAL A 100 5.93 -4.22 -4.91
C VAL A 100 4.97 -5.22 -4.30
N ILE A 101 3.70 -4.85 -4.25
CA ILE A 101 2.59 -5.74 -3.92
C ILE A 101 1.77 -5.92 -5.19
N ASP A 102 1.82 -7.14 -5.72
CA ASP A 102 1.26 -7.50 -7.02
C ASP A 102 -0.02 -8.34 -6.85
N TYR A 103 -1.15 -7.73 -7.22
CA TYR A 103 -2.49 -8.34 -7.14
C TYR A 103 -2.91 -9.07 -8.43
N SER A 104 -2.01 -9.23 -9.40
CA SER A 104 -2.25 -9.96 -10.67
C SER A 104 -2.84 -11.36 -10.49
N LYS A 105 -2.48 -12.04 -9.41
CA LYS A 105 -2.89 -13.43 -9.17
C LYS A 105 -4.27 -13.59 -8.55
N THR A 106 -4.88 -12.52 -8.04
CA THR A 106 -6.03 -12.67 -7.12
C THR A 106 -7.40 -12.45 -7.77
N SER A 107 -7.52 -11.63 -8.82
CA SER A 107 -8.81 -11.38 -9.49
C SER A 107 -8.67 -10.73 -10.86
N LEU A 108 -9.62 -11.00 -11.76
CA LEU A 108 -9.77 -10.37 -13.09
C LEU A 108 -9.90 -8.84 -13.06
N VAL A 109 -10.25 -8.25 -11.91
CA VAL A 109 -10.36 -6.79 -11.74
C VAL A 109 -9.15 -6.22 -11.01
N ALA A 110 -8.56 -6.99 -10.09
CA ALA A 110 -7.39 -6.57 -9.31
C ALA A 110 -6.07 -6.75 -10.07
N HIS A 111 -6.08 -7.39 -11.23
CA HIS A 111 -4.84 -7.64 -11.97
C HIS A 111 -4.18 -6.39 -12.56
N TRP A 112 -4.92 -5.29 -12.62
CA TRP A 112 -4.41 -3.99 -13.02
C TRP A 112 -3.76 -3.25 -11.85
N ILE A 113 -3.86 -3.77 -10.62
CA ILE A 113 -3.42 -3.05 -9.43
C ILE A 113 -2.02 -3.50 -9.04
N ARG A 114 -1.12 -2.51 -8.97
CA ARG A 114 0.23 -2.64 -8.44
C ARG A 114 0.38 -1.61 -7.34
N ASP A 115 0.58 -2.07 -6.11
CA ASP A 115 0.98 -1.15 -5.04
C ASP A 115 2.49 -1.16 -4.91
N GLU A 116 3.06 -0.01 -4.64
CA GLU A 116 4.48 0.15 -4.36
C GLU A 116 4.64 0.80 -2.99
N ILE A 117 5.40 0.18 -2.09
CA ILE A 117 5.59 0.69 -0.73
C ILE A 117 7.08 0.90 -0.43
N ARG A 118 7.34 1.86 0.45
CA ARG A 118 8.66 2.19 0.98
C ARG A 118 8.59 2.57 2.45
N GLU A 119 9.65 2.26 3.18
CA GLU A 119 9.74 2.55 4.61
C GLU A 119 10.05 4.05 4.81
N VAL A 120 9.14 4.76 5.47
CA VAL A 120 9.28 6.19 5.79
C VAL A 120 9.58 6.43 7.26
N ALA A 121 9.19 5.49 8.13
CA ALA A 121 9.58 5.45 9.53
C ALA A 121 9.60 3.98 10.02
N PRO A 122 10.17 3.69 11.21
CA PRO A 122 10.14 2.34 11.76
C PRO A 122 8.71 1.79 11.78
N ALA A 123 8.51 0.65 11.11
CA ALA A 123 7.21 -0.01 10.98
C ALA A 123 6.11 0.85 10.30
N LEU A 124 6.48 1.92 9.59
CA LEU A 124 5.57 2.78 8.83
C LEU A 124 6.04 2.87 7.37
N TYR A 125 5.16 2.46 6.48
CA TYR A 125 5.41 2.45 5.05
C TYR A 125 4.47 3.42 4.35
N LEU A 126 5.02 4.19 3.42
CA LEU A 126 4.24 4.99 2.47
C LEU A 126 4.13 4.21 1.18
N GLY A 127 2.91 4.13 0.67
CA GLY A 127 2.53 3.40 -0.52
C GLY A 127 1.95 4.30 -1.60
N ILE A 128 2.13 3.87 -2.84
CA ILE A 128 1.51 4.42 -4.04
C ILE A 128 0.68 3.31 -4.68
N VAL A 129 -0.56 3.60 -5.02
CA VAL A 129 -1.43 2.69 -5.78
C VAL A 129 -1.36 3.06 -7.25
N TYR A 130 -0.97 2.09 -8.07
CA TYR A 130 -1.07 2.16 -9.52
C TYR A 130 -2.24 1.32 -10.02
N TRP A 131 -2.99 1.89 -10.97
CA TRP A 131 -3.93 1.15 -11.79
C TRP A 131 -3.44 1.18 -13.22
N ASP A 132 -3.05 0.02 -13.71
CA ASP A 132 -2.33 -0.13 -14.95
C ASP A 132 -1.05 0.73 -14.94
N GLU A 133 -0.96 1.76 -15.77
CA GLU A 133 0.18 2.69 -15.82
C GLU A 133 -0.06 3.99 -15.03
N ASP A 134 -1.29 4.25 -14.60
CA ASP A 134 -1.67 5.49 -13.95
C ASP A 134 -1.51 5.42 -12.42
N LYS A 135 -0.83 6.44 -11.88
CA LYS A 135 -0.77 6.66 -10.44
C LYS A 135 -2.09 7.24 -9.96
N LEU A 136 -2.70 6.60 -8.96
CA LEU A 136 -4.02 6.98 -8.45
C LEU A 136 -3.96 7.77 -7.16
N ILE A 137 -3.46 7.14 -6.09
CA ILE A 137 -3.52 7.65 -4.72
C ILE A 137 -2.34 7.14 -3.91
N ASN A 138 -2.11 7.77 -2.76
CA ASN A 138 -1.17 7.29 -1.76
C ASN A 138 -1.90 6.61 -0.61
N PHE A 139 -1.18 5.79 0.14
CA PHE A 139 -1.66 5.18 1.38
C PHE A 139 -0.51 5.00 2.35
N ALA A 140 -0.80 4.91 3.64
CA ALA A 140 0.14 4.50 4.66
C ALA A 140 -0.17 3.09 5.14
N LEU A 141 0.86 2.32 5.47
CA LEU A 141 0.74 1.07 6.21
C LEU A 141 1.54 1.21 7.51
N ALA A 142 0.85 1.18 8.64
CA ALA A 142 1.46 1.13 9.95
C ALA A 142 1.39 -0.31 10.48
N PHE A 143 2.51 -0.83 10.96
CA PHE A 143 2.57 -2.13 11.62
C PHE A 143 2.79 -1.89 13.10
N PRO A 144 1.90 -2.34 14.00
CA PRO A 144 2.20 -2.34 15.42
C PRO A 144 3.44 -3.22 15.64
N GLU A 145 4.46 -2.68 16.33
CA GLU A 145 5.58 -3.48 16.80
C GLU A 145 5.00 -4.61 17.67
N ALA A 146 5.29 -5.86 17.28
CA ALA A 146 4.87 -7.06 18.00
C ALA A 146 5.63 -7.24 19.31
#